data_AF-A0A9D4LWM9-F1
#
_entry.id   AF-A0A9D4LWM9-F1
#
_cell.length_a   1.000
_cell.length_b   1.000
_cell.length_c   1.000
_cell.angle_alpha   90.00
_cell.angle_beta   90.00
_cell.angle_gamma   90.00
#
_symmetry.space_group_name_H-M   'P 1'
#
loop_
_entity.id
_entity.type
_entity.pdbx_description
1 polymer ?
#
loop_
_entity_poly.entity_id
_entity_poly.type
_entity_poly.pdbx_seq_one_letter_code
_entity_poly.pdbx_strand_id
1 'polypeptide(L)'
;MVVNNRVFCLEDDVKSSAFPGEITVLRSLSRRSYHGHCRLLLERRGTTIHRQVNDAFCDDGYGRELLSSDLYVNNWSNEDLTEGIVQHERAGPSIPHTAHGNLHRDKVHALHYYCPNILSKWAARPRHWPPPEAVQRVVSLGAVLTPVGFKGSEYQHVEWRVCFNAGEMELISNLNDTQTKLYVLLKMIKNDVLHPRKKEVSSYTLKNIVLWMAENNPQASFHKKSILQWLHEALDALRVALITLELPYYMIPERNLMATSGLDREQQRTWISTITDMLHEGPRVILRLPKIRQCIVAHPEPLRWYSGRRIELELLWLMRMNRQVICSDENGEVDGTDAIWQALKRRRNEVLTDVGMRMIMEGSRVTNADAMDVRILM
;
A
#
# COMPACT_ATOMS: atom_id res chain seq x y z
N MET A 1 -16.60 6.48 6.26
CA MET A 1 -15.77 7.27 7.19
C MET A 1 -16.60 8.45 7.66
N VAL A 2 -16.62 8.72 8.96
CA VAL A 2 -17.34 9.84 9.56
C VAL A 2 -16.31 10.83 10.08
N VAL A 3 -16.33 12.06 9.57
CA VAL A 3 -15.34 13.08 9.96
C VAL A 3 -16.00 14.11 10.87
N ASN A 4 -15.35 14.42 12.01
CA ASN A 4 -15.86 15.42 12.93
C ASN A 4 -15.56 16.84 12.41
N ASN A 5 -16.61 17.62 12.17
CA ASN A 5 -16.49 18.98 11.61
C ASN A 5 -16.28 20.08 12.68
N ARG A 6 -16.24 19.74 13.97
CA ARG A 6 -16.00 20.68 15.08
C ARG A 6 -14.58 20.61 15.64
N VAL A 7 -13.75 19.73 15.09
CA VAL A 7 -12.37 19.52 15.51
C VAL A 7 -11.48 19.61 14.28
N PHE A 8 -10.51 20.51 14.32
CA PHE A 8 -9.52 20.67 13.25
C PHE A 8 -8.13 20.43 13.80
N CYS A 9 -7.38 19.56 13.12
CA CYS A 9 -6.00 19.25 13.47
C CYS A 9 -5.05 19.98 12.52
N LEU A 10 -4.04 20.65 13.07
CA LEU A 10 -3.01 21.39 12.34
C LEU A 10 -1.68 20.64 12.41
N GLU A 11 -0.94 20.64 11.31
CA GLU A 11 0.44 20.19 11.28
C GLU A 11 1.37 21.05 12.17
N ASP A 12 2.44 20.45 12.71
CA ASP A 12 3.27 20.99 13.80
C ASP A 12 3.66 22.47 13.64
N ASP A 13 4.13 22.87 12.45
CA ASP A 13 4.66 24.21 12.18
C ASP A 13 3.64 25.16 11.52
N VAL A 14 2.41 24.70 11.33
CA VAL A 14 1.36 25.51 10.70
C VAL A 14 0.82 26.51 11.71
N LYS A 15 0.82 27.79 11.32
CA LYS A 15 0.20 28.85 12.13
C LYS A 15 -1.29 28.60 12.22
N SER A 16 -1.82 28.74 13.43
CA SER A 16 -3.26 28.70 13.66
C SER A 16 -3.91 29.90 12.97
N SER A 17 -4.74 29.64 11.96
CA SER A 17 -5.60 30.68 11.38
C SER A 17 -6.68 31.08 12.39
N ALA A 18 -7.40 32.17 12.14
CA ALA A 18 -8.58 32.55 12.92
C ALA A 18 -9.73 31.55 12.70
N PHE A 19 -9.67 30.40 13.36
CA PHE A 19 -10.78 29.46 13.43
C PHE A 19 -11.90 30.06 14.29
N PRO A 20 -13.18 29.89 13.92
CA PRO A 20 -14.31 30.30 14.76
C PRO A 20 -14.17 29.78 16.19
N GLY A 21 -14.65 30.53 17.19
CA GLY A 21 -14.51 30.18 18.62
C GLY A 21 -15.16 28.85 19.00
N GLU A 22 -16.11 28.36 18.21
CA GLU A 22 -16.77 27.06 18.38
C GLU A 22 -15.88 25.87 18.01
N ILE A 23 -14.83 26.10 17.22
CA ILE A 23 -13.95 25.05 16.71
C ILE A 23 -12.83 24.76 17.71
N THR A 24 -12.74 23.48 18.10
CA THR A 24 -11.60 22.93 18.82
C THR A 24 -10.44 22.74 17.86
N VAL A 25 -9.28 23.30 18.22
CA VAL A 25 -8.06 23.24 17.43
C VAL A 25 -7.03 22.39 18.15
N LEU A 26 -6.54 21.37 17.44
CA LEU A 26 -5.49 20.47 17.91
C LEU A 26 -4.24 20.66 17.07
N ARG A 27 -3.08 20.59 17.71
CA ARG A 27 -1.78 20.62 17.04
C ARG A 27 -1.19 19.23 17.02
N SER A 28 -0.73 18.78 15.85
CA SER A 28 0.02 17.53 15.77
C SER A 28 1.38 17.66 16.46
N LEU A 29 1.88 16.54 16.95
CA LEU A 29 3.24 16.38 17.43
C LEU A 29 3.92 15.26 16.60
N SER A 30 4.04 15.49 15.30
CA SER A 30 4.49 14.49 14.32
C SER A 30 6.00 14.22 14.39
N ARG A 31 6.83 15.23 14.69
CA ARG A 31 8.30 15.09 14.78
C ARG A 31 8.78 14.15 15.89
N ARG A 32 7.91 13.82 16.85
CA ARG A 32 8.19 12.91 17.98
C ARG A 32 7.31 11.66 17.93
N SER A 33 6.85 11.29 16.73
CA SER A 33 6.02 10.12 16.49
C SER A 33 6.57 9.33 15.30
N TYR A 34 6.14 8.08 15.19
CA TYR A 34 6.45 7.25 14.02
C TYR A 34 5.93 7.88 12.73
N HIS A 35 6.65 7.69 11.62
CA HIS A 35 6.25 8.28 10.34
C HIS A 35 4.79 7.96 9.95
N GLY A 36 4.06 9.01 9.56
CA GLY A 36 2.62 8.94 9.26
C GLY A 36 1.72 8.70 10.48
N HIS A 37 2.24 8.86 11.69
CA HIS A 37 1.47 8.95 12.93
C HIS A 37 1.81 10.25 13.66
N CYS A 38 0.92 10.71 14.51
CA CYS A 38 1.13 11.88 15.37
C CYS A 38 0.33 11.77 16.65
N ARG A 39 0.78 12.45 17.70
CA ARG A 39 -0.07 12.78 18.86
C ARG A 39 -0.75 14.12 18.63
N LEU A 40 -1.89 14.34 19.29
CA LEU A 40 -2.69 15.56 19.12
C LEU A 40 -2.77 16.33 20.42
N LEU A 41 -2.12 17.48 20.46
CA LEU A 41 -2.11 18.41 21.59
C LEU A 41 -3.26 19.40 21.48
N LEU A 42 -3.98 19.62 22.58
CA LEU A 42 -4.98 20.68 22.63
C LEU A 42 -4.30 22.05 22.60
N GLU A 43 -4.58 22.82 21.55
CA GLU A 43 -4.13 24.22 21.46
C GLU A 43 -5.23 25.17 21.91
N ARG A 44 -6.48 24.88 21.50
CA ARG A 44 -7.64 25.69 21.88
C ARG A 44 -8.88 24.83 21.92
N ARG A 45 -9.57 24.83 23.06
CA ARG A 45 -10.88 24.20 23.21
C ARG A 45 -11.96 25.10 22.64
N GLY A 46 -12.80 24.58 21.75
CA GLY A 46 -13.96 25.30 21.23
C GLY A 46 -15.04 25.46 22.29
N THR A 47 -15.88 26.48 22.17
CA THR A 47 -17.04 26.70 23.07
C THR A 47 -18.07 25.57 22.99
N THR A 48 -18.15 24.89 21.85
CA THR A 48 -19.05 23.75 21.63
C THR A 48 -18.26 22.53 21.17
N ILE A 49 -18.02 21.58 22.07
CA ILE A 49 -17.33 20.33 21.75
C ILE A 49 -18.25 19.14 22.01
N HIS A 50 -18.22 18.16 21.11
CA HIS A 50 -18.97 16.93 21.27
C HIS A 50 -18.43 16.14 22.47
N ARG A 51 -19.31 15.64 23.33
CA ARG A 51 -18.93 14.97 24.59
C ARG A 51 -17.91 13.85 24.38
N GLN A 52 -18.12 13.02 23.35
CA GLN A 52 -17.26 11.89 22.98
C GLN A 52 -15.83 12.31 22.66
N VAL A 53 -15.64 13.54 22.16
CA VAL A 53 -14.30 14.12 21.96
C VAL A 53 -13.79 14.72 23.25
N ASN A 54 -14.64 15.46 23.97
CA ASN A 54 -14.27 16.11 25.23
C ASN A 54 -13.77 15.12 26.28
N ASP A 55 -14.45 13.98 26.40
CA ASP A 55 -14.15 12.92 27.36
C ASP A 55 -12.97 12.04 26.91
N ALA A 56 -12.40 12.31 25.72
CA ALA A 56 -11.23 11.60 25.21
C ALA A 56 -9.90 12.35 25.44
N PHE A 57 -9.93 13.54 26.05
CA PHE A 57 -8.70 14.23 26.44
C PHE A 57 -8.08 13.59 27.69
N CYS A 58 -6.75 13.47 27.71
CA CYS A 58 -5.99 13.03 28.87
C CYS A 58 -4.75 13.90 29.06
N ASP A 59 -4.25 13.97 30.31
CA ASP A 59 -3.03 14.71 30.62
C ASP A 59 -1.79 13.98 30.09
N ASP A 60 -0.78 14.73 29.64
CA ASP A 60 0.46 14.20 29.09
C ASP A 60 1.59 14.02 30.13
N GLY A 61 1.28 14.22 31.41
CA GLY A 61 2.23 14.22 32.53
C GLY A 61 2.93 15.56 32.75
N TYR A 62 2.73 16.54 31.87
CA TYR A 62 3.33 17.87 31.93
C TYR A 62 2.27 18.98 32.01
N GLY A 63 1.02 18.65 32.36
CA GLY A 63 -0.07 19.61 32.48
C GLY A 63 -0.68 20.03 31.14
N ARG A 64 -0.40 19.30 30.04
CA ARG A 64 -0.99 19.56 28.73
C ARG A 64 -1.95 18.44 28.37
N GLU A 65 -3.00 18.80 27.63
CA GLU A 65 -4.02 17.83 27.22
C GLU A 65 -3.72 17.23 25.84
N LEU A 66 -3.68 15.91 25.76
CA LEU A 66 -3.61 15.13 24.53
C LEU A 66 -4.97 14.51 24.23
N LEU A 67 -5.33 14.40 22.95
CA LEU A 67 -6.51 13.63 22.54
C LEU A 67 -6.14 12.15 22.40
N SER A 68 -6.64 11.31 23.30
CA SER A 68 -6.42 9.86 23.28
C SER A 68 -7.20 9.21 22.14
N SER A 69 -6.51 8.51 21.25
CA SER A 69 -7.14 7.75 20.16
C SER A 69 -7.98 6.59 20.69
N ASP A 70 -7.54 5.93 21.76
CA ASP A 70 -8.26 4.79 22.33
C ASP A 70 -9.52 5.24 23.08
N LEU A 71 -9.44 6.28 23.91
CA LEU A 71 -10.63 6.86 24.55
C LEU A 71 -11.60 7.38 23.49
N TYR A 72 -11.09 8.07 22.47
CA TYR A 72 -11.92 8.59 21.38
C TYR A 72 -12.72 7.46 20.72
N VAL A 73 -12.06 6.39 20.27
CA VAL A 73 -12.77 5.30 19.58
C VAL A 73 -13.74 4.56 20.50
N ASN A 74 -13.38 4.38 21.78
CA ASN A 74 -14.25 3.72 22.76
C ASN A 74 -15.51 4.54 23.02
N ASN A 75 -15.40 5.87 23.08
CA ASN A 75 -16.54 6.77 23.27
C ASN A 75 -17.56 6.66 22.13
N TRP A 76 -17.10 6.50 20.88
CA TRP A 76 -17.98 6.30 19.72
C TRP A 76 -18.52 4.88 19.60
N SER A 77 -17.80 3.88 20.11
CA SER A 77 -18.23 2.47 20.09
C SER A 77 -19.42 2.19 21.00
N ASN A 78 -19.69 3.05 21.99
CA ASN A 78 -20.78 2.87 22.96
C ASN A 78 -22.10 3.58 22.55
N GLU A 79 -22.10 4.36 21.46
CA GLU A 79 -23.25 5.17 21.04
C GLU A 79 -24.13 4.48 19.98
N ASP A 80 -23.56 3.59 19.15
CA ASP A 80 -24.22 2.99 17.97
C ASP A 80 -25.09 1.74 18.28
N LEU A 81 -25.49 1.52 19.55
CA LEU A 81 -26.35 0.40 19.95
C LEU A 81 -27.84 0.69 19.65
N THR A 82 -28.20 0.89 18.39
CA THR A 82 -29.61 0.92 17.96
C THR A 82 -30.14 -0.50 17.72
N GLU A 83 -31.43 -0.75 18.00
CA GLU A 83 -32.07 -2.05 17.79
C GLU A 83 -31.80 -2.62 16.38
N GLY A 84 -31.29 -3.85 16.32
CA GLY A 84 -31.01 -4.58 15.07
C GLY A 84 -29.66 -4.30 14.40
N ILE A 85 -28.76 -3.56 15.07
CA ILE A 85 -27.33 -3.48 14.69
C ILE A 85 -26.51 -4.34 15.63
N VAL A 86 -25.74 -5.29 15.08
CA VAL A 86 -24.78 -6.11 15.84
C VAL A 86 -23.38 -5.56 15.62
N GLN A 87 -22.79 -4.98 16.66
CA GLN A 87 -21.39 -4.55 16.66
C GLN A 87 -20.45 -5.73 16.90
N HIS A 88 -19.33 -5.77 16.18
CA HIS A 88 -18.30 -6.81 16.30
C HIS A 88 -17.04 -6.27 16.99
N GLU A 89 -16.14 -7.18 17.36
CA GLU A 89 -14.85 -6.83 17.95
C GLU A 89 -14.06 -5.86 17.05
N ARG A 90 -13.45 -4.84 17.69
CA ARG A 90 -12.71 -3.77 17.02
C ARG A 90 -11.64 -4.34 16.09
N ALA A 91 -11.55 -3.78 14.88
CA ALA A 91 -10.62 -4.27 13.86
C ALA A 91 -9.68 -3.16 13.36
N GLY A 92 -8.82 -2.65 14.25
CA GLY A 92 -7.97 -1.49 13.98
C GLY A 92 -8.74 -0.17 14.24
N PRO A 93 -8.77 0.80 13.32
CA PRO A 93 -9.55 2.03 13.52
C PRO A 93 -11.06 1.86 13.25
N SER A 94 -11.51 0.68 12.78
CA SER A 94 -12.92 0.44 12.46
C SER A 94 -13.71 -0.14 13.63
N ILE A 95 -14.96 0.29 13.69
CA ILE A 95 -16.05 -0.25 14.50
C ILE A 95 -16.94 -1.05 13.52
N PRO A 96 -16.65 -2.34 13.31
CA PRO A 96 -17.42 -3.20 12.43
C PRO A 96 -18.82 -3.43 12.99
N HIS A 97 -19.83 -3.29 12.14
CA HIS A 97 -21.22 -3.59 12.50
C HIS A 97 -21.93 -4.33 11.37
N THR A 98 -22.86 -5.19 11.74
CA THR A 98 -23.81 -5.82 10.82
C THR A 98 -25.16 -5.16 11.01
N ALA A 99 -25.68 -4.58 9.93
CA ALA A 99 -27.04 -4.03 9.89
C ALA A 99 -28.04 -5.08 9.35
N HIS A 100 -29.34 -4.78 9.50
CA HIS A 100 -30.44 -5.56 8.92
C HIS A 100 -30.14 -6.03 7.49
N GLY A 101 -30.31 -7.34 7.25
CA GLY A 101 -30.01 -7.97 5.95
C GLY A 101 -28.57 -8.48 5.78
N ASN A 102 -27.82 -8.71 6.86
CA ASN A 102 -26.42 -9.20 6.86
C ASN A 102 -25.43 -8.28 6.13
N LEU A 103 -25.74 -6.99 6.03
CA LEU A 103 -24.83 -6.01 5.43
C LEU A 103 -23.73 -5.65 6.42
N HIS A 104 -22.51 -6.12 6.15
CA HIS A 104 -21.33 -5.78 6.95
C HIS A 104 -20.80 -4.39 6.58
N ARG A 105 -20.58 -3.54 7.59
CA ARG A 105 -20.08 -2.17 7.42
C ARG A 105 -18.97 -1.89 8.42
N ASP A 106 -17.86 -1.33 7.94
CA ASP A 106 -16.79 -0.80 8.76
C ASP A 106 -16.97 0.71 8.94
N LYS A 107 -17.39 1.16 10.13
CA LYS A 107 -17.43 2.59 10.46
C LYS A 107 -16.06 3.00 11.00
N VAL A 108 -15.52 4.10 10.48
CA VAL A 108 -14.27 4.71 10.98
C VAL A 108 -14.56 6.17 11.26
N HIS A 109 -14.43 6.57 12.53
CA HIS A 109 -14.47 7.98 12.93
C HIS A 109 -13.09 8.58 12.73
N ALA A 110 -13.03 9.78 12.13
CA ALA A 110 -11.80 10.45 11.79
C ALA A 110 -11.90 11.96 12.08
N LEU A 111 -10.75 12.63 12.10
CA LEU A 111 -10.62 14.08 12.27
C LEU A 111 -10.02 14.71 11.02
N HIS A 112 -10.45 15.93 10.68
CA HIS A 112 -9.82 16.69 9.61
C HIS A 112 -8.38 17.04 9.97
N TYR A 113 -7.45 16.88 9.02
CA TYR A 113 -6.05 17.20 9.21
C TYR A 113 -5.52 18.10 8.11
N TYR A 114 -5.14 19.31 8.50
CA TYR A 114 -4.51 20.28 7.63
C TYR A 114 -2.99 20.12 7.69
N CYS A 115 -2.45 19.42 6.69
CA CYS A 115 -1.03 19.08 6.57
C CYS A 115 -0.41 19.58 5.24
N PRO A 116 -0.33 20.91 5.05
CA PRO A 116 0.19 21.49 3.82
C PRO A 116 1.63 21.07 3.52
N ASN A 117 2.48 20.80 4.52
CA ASN A 117 3.87 20.43 4.24
C ASN A 117 3.96 18.99 3.73
N ILE A 118 3.23 18.04 4.32
CA ILE A 118 3.16 16.65 3.81
C ILE A 118 2.64 16.64 2.37
N LEU A 119 1.54 17.34 2.11
CA LEU A 119 0.92 17.38 0.78
C LEU A 119 1.79 18.11 -0.25
N SER A 120 2.45 19.21 0.12
CA SER A 120 3.34 19.94 -0.77
C SER A 120 4.58 19.12 -1.11
N LYS A 121 5.18 18.43 -0.12
CA LYS A 121 6.30 17.51 -0.35
C LYS A 121 5.90 16.39 -1.31
N TRP A 122 4.72 15.80 -1.11
CA TRP A 122 4.19 14.77 -2.01
C TRP A 122 3.92 15.33 -3.42
N ALA A 123 3.36 16.53 -3.51
CA ALA A 123 3.01 17.22 -4.75
C ALA A 123 4.24 17.53 -5.61
N ALA A 124 5.31 18.00 -4.97
CA ALA A 124 6.56 18.44 -5.59
C ALA A 124 7.44 17.32 -6.15
N ARG A 125 7.07 16.04 -5.99
CA ARG A 125 7.84 14.91 -6.53
C ARG A 125 7.88 14.98 -8.07
N PRO A 126 9.08 14.96 -8.71
CA PRO A 126 9.18 14.82 -10.15
C PRO A 126 8.57 13.50 -10.62
N ARG A 127 7.56 13.58 -11.49
CA ARG A 127 6.81 12.43 -12.02
C ARG A 127 6.01 12.80 -13.26
N HIS A 128 5.66 11.77 -14.04
CA HIS A 128 4.77 11.89 -15.20
C HIS A 128 3.35 11.39 -14.92
N TRP A 129 3.19 10.57 -13.88
CA TRP A 129 1.90 10.09 -13.39
C TRP A 129 1.81 10.31 -11.88
N PRO A 130 0.64 10.67 -11.34
CA PRO A 130 -0.61 10.95 -12.07
C PRO A 130 -0.56 12.31 -12.81
N PRO A 131 -1.54 12.62 -13.67
CA PRO A 131 -1.62 13.92 -14.33
C PRO A 131 -1.64 15.09 -13.32
N PRO A 132 -1.12 16.29 -13.68
CA PRO A 132 -1.07 17.43 -12.78
C PRO A 132 -2.42 17.81 -12.14
N GLU A 133 -3.52 17.64 -12.87
CA GLU A 133 -4.88 17.92 -12.37
C GLU A 133 -5.25 16.95 -11.24
N ALA A 134 -4.86 15.68 -11.36
CA ALA A 134 -5.07 14.70 -10.30
C ALA A 134 -4.19 14.99 -9.09
N VAL A 135 -2.95 15.46 -9.29
CA VAL A 135 -2.08 15.93 -8.19
C VAL A 135 -2.76 17.07 -7.43
N GLN A 136 -3.27 18.09 -8.13
CA GLN A 136 -3.99 19.20 -7.52
C GLN A 136 -5.24 18.75 -6.78
N ARG A 137 -6.03 17.83 -7.37
CA ARG A 137 -7.20 17.26 -6.70
C ARG A 137 -6.82 16.53 -5.41
N VAL A 138 -5.79 15.69 -5.43
CA VAL A 138 -5.29 15.00 -4.23
C VAL A 138 -4.91 15.98 -3.12
N VAL A 139 -4.21 17.07 -3.45
CA VAL A 139 -3.85 18.12 -2.48
C VAL A 139 -5.10 18.80 -1.92
N SER A 140 -6.07 19.14 -2.78
CA SER A 140 -7.31 19.82 -2.36
C SER A 140 -8.21 18.97 -1.45
N LEU A 141 -8.16 17.64 -1.61
CA LEU A 141 -8.95 16.69 -0.82
C LEU A 141 -8.42 16.55 0.62
N GLY A 142 -7.17 16.96 0.88
CA GLY A 142 -6.59 16.98 2.21
C GLY A 142 -6.33 15.62 2.83
N ALA A 143 -6.09 15.61 4.14
CA ALA A 143 -5.85 14.42 4.93
C ALA A 143 -6.85 14.31 6.08
N VAL A 144 -6.94 13.10 6.61
CA VAL A 144 -7.68 12.82 7.83
C VAL A 144 -6.82 12.04 8.81
N LEU A 145 -7.18 12.11 10.08
CA LEU A 145 -6.55 11.35 11.15
C LEU A 145 -7.52 10.28 11.64
N THR A 146 -7.03 9.04 11.70
CA THR A 146 -7.79 7.89 12.23
C THR A 146 -7.26 7.48 13.60
N PRO A 147 -8.14 7.07 14.55
CA PRO A 147 -7.79 6.76 15.93
C PRO A 147 -7.17 5.35 16.01
N VAL A 148 -5.93 5.24 15.54
CA VAL A 148 -5.12 4.03 15.64
C VAL A 148 -3.66 4.41 15.78
N GLY A 149 -3.07 4.02 16.89
CA GLY A 149 -1.65 4.25 17.13
C GLY A 149 -0.73 3.29 16.41
N PHE A 150 0.56 3.60 16.44
CA PHE A 150 1.58 2.74 15.87
C PHE A 150 1.78 1.52 16.77
N LYS A 151 1.71 0.33 16.19
CA LYS A 151 1.81 -0.93 16.94
C LYS A 151 3.17 -1.04 17.63
N GLY A 152 3.17 -1.19 18.96
CA GLY A 152 4.38 -1.29 19.77
C GLY A 152 4.98 0.05 20.17
N SER A 153 4.35 1.17 19.84
CA SER A 153 4.70 2.48 20.40
C SER A 153 4.31 2.56 21.87
N GLU A 154 5.16 3.17 22.70
CA GLU A 154 4.83 3.51 24.09
C GLU A 154 3.58 4.42 24.16
N TYR A 155 3.40 5.28 23.14
CA TYR A 155 2.29 6.21 23.03
C TYR A 155 1.14 5.70 22.16
N GLN A 156 1.08 4.39 21.88
CA GLN A 156 0.10 3.81 20.96
C GLN A 156 -1.36 4.21 21.28
N HIS A 157 -1.69 4.39 22.55
CA HIS A 157 -3.05 4.73 23.00
C HIS A 157 -3.47 6.19 22.72
N VAL A 158 -2.52 7.10 22.47
CA VAL A 158 -2.73 8.53 22.15
C VAL A 158 -2.30 8.91 20.73
N GLU A 159 -1.85 7.94 19.93
CA GLU A 159 -1.37 8.17 18.58
C GLU A 159 -2.48 8.04 17.54
N TRP A 160 -2.43 8.95 16.57
CA TRP A 160 -3.35 9.02 15.46
C TRP A 160 -2.61 8.78 14.16
N ARG A 161 -3.23 8.06 13.24
CA ARG A 161 -2.63 7.74 11.94
C ARG A 161 -3.14 8.67 10.85
N VAL A 162 -2.21 9.26 10.11
CA VAL A 162 -2.48 10.08 8.93
C VAL A 162 -2.93 9.20 7.78
N CYS A 163 -4.06 9.54 7.19
CA CYS A 163 -4.67 8.82 6.07
C CYS A 163 -5.13 9.80 4.98
N PHE A 164 -5.02 9.38 3.71
CA PHE A 164 -5.40 10.17 2.54
C PHE A 164 -6.49 9.47 1.73
N ASN A 165 -7.49 8.87 2.39
CA ASN A 165 -8.46 7.99 1.72
C ASN A 165 -9.10 8.60 0.45
N ALA A 166 -9.50 9.86 0.49
CA ALA A 166 -10.07 10.54 -0.67
C ALA A 166 -9.02 10.74 -1.79
N GLY A 167 -7.83 11.22 -1.46
CA GLY A 167 -6.72 11.34 -2.41
C GLY A 167 -6.29 10.00 -3.00
N GLU A 168 -6.29 8.93 -2.19
CA GLU A 168 -6.02 7.58 -2.69
C GLU A 168 -7.08 7.09 -3.67
N MET A 169 -8.36 7.42 -3.46
CA MET A 169 -9.41 7.09 -4.41
C MET A 169 -9.22 7.83 -5.73
N GLU A 170 -8.84 9.11 -5.68
CA GLU A 170 -8.46 9.89 -6.86
C GLU A 170 -7.26 9.27 -7.59
N LEU A 171 -6.24 8.80 -6.88
CA LEU A 171 -5.11 8.14 -7.52
C LEU A 171 -5.51 6.84 -8.22
N ILE A 172 -6.41 6.06 -7.61
CA ILE A 172 -6.89 4.81 -8.20
C ILE A 172 -7.78 5.06 -9.41
N SER A 173 -8.59 6.12 -9.43
CA SER A 173 -9.40 6.48 -10.60
C SER A 173 -8.56 6.94 -11.80
N ASN A 174 -7.31 7.37 -11.57
CA ASN A 174 -6.36 7.77 -12.61
C ASN A 174 -5.45 6.62 -13.10
N LEU A 175 -5.62 5.40 -12.59
CA LEU A 175 -4.94 4.23 -13.15
C LEU A 175 -5.55 3.86 -14.50
N ASN A 176 -4.70 3.52 -15.47
CA ASN A 176 -5.17 2.99 -16.74
C ASN A 176 -5.67 1.53 -16.60
N ASP A 177 -6.27 1.01 -17.68
CA ASP A 177 -6.79 -0.35 -17.75
C ASP A 177 -5.79 -1.43 -17.34
N THR A 178 -4.53 -1.31 -17.78
CA THR A 178 -3.49 -2.32 -17.53
C THR A 178 -3.09 -2.31 -16.06
N GLN A 179 -2.91 -1.12 -15.47
CA GLN A 179 -2.58 -0.96 -14.05
C GLN A 179 -3.72 -1.41 -13.13
N THR A 180 -4.97 -1.11 -13.51
CA THR A 180 -6.16 -1.57 -12.77
C THR A 180 -6.25 -3.10 -12.79
N LYS A 181 -6.06 -3.72 -13.96
CA LYS A 181 -6.01 -5.19 -14.09
C LYS A 181 -4.87 -5.80 -13.29
N LEU A 182 -3.69 -5.16 -13.28
CA LEU A 182 -2.55 -5.58 -12.47
C LEU A 182 -2.92 -5.61 -10.98
N TYR A 183 -3.56 -4.55 -10.47
CA TYR A 183 -4.01 -4.51 -9.08
C TYR A 183 -5.01 -5.63 -8.75
N VAL A 184 -5.95 -5.90 -9.65
CA VAL A 184 -6.91 -7.01 -9.48
C VAL A 184 -6.19 -8.37 -9.44
N LEU A 185 -5.25 -8.62 -10.36
CA LEU A 185 -4.47 -9.86 -10.39
C LEU A 185 -3.65 -10.06 -9.12
N LEU A 186 -3.01 -9.02 -8.60
CA LEU A 186 -2.28 -9.08 -7.33
C LEU A 186 -3.21 -9.45 -6.17
N LYS A 187 -4.42 -8.89 -6.12
CA LYS A 187 -5.41 -9.24 -5.10
C LYS A 187 -5.85 -10.70 -5.21
N MET A 188 -6.02 -11.21 -6.44
CA MET A 188 -6.36 -12.62 -6.67
C MET A 188 -5.24 -13.54 -6.21
N ILE A 189 -3.99 -13.25 -6.58
CA ILE A 189 -2.82 -14.00 -6.11
C ILE A 189 -2.73 -14.02 -4.60
N LYS A 190 -2.88 -12.86 -3.97
CA LYS A 190 -2.85 -12.76 -2.52
C LYS A 190 -3.89 -13.70 -1.89
N ASN A 191 -5.14 -13.64 -2.35
CA ASN A 191 -6.22 -14.40 -1.72
C ASN A 191 -6.20 -15.89 -2.08
N ASP A 192 -5.91 -16.22 -3.34
CA ASP A 192 -6.11 -17.55 -3.91
C ASP A 192 -4.83 -18.39 -3.98
N VAL A 193 -3.65 -17.77 -3.83
CA VAL A 193 -2.35 -18.46 -3.88
C VAL A 193 -1.61 -18.31 -2.56
N LEU A 194 -1.49 -17.08 -2.05
CA LEU A 194 -0.73 -16.81 -0.82
C LEU A 194 -1.50 -17.15 0.46
N HIS A 195 -2.84 -17.23 0.40
CA HIS A 195 -3.71 -17.65 1.51
C HIS A 195 -3.36 -16.98 2.86
N PRO A 196 -3.57 -15.65 3.00
CA PRO A 196 -3.30 -14.95 4.26
C PRO A 196 -4.09 -15.58 5.42
N ARG A 197 -3.41 -15.80 6.55
CA ARG A 197 -4.00 -16.41 7.75
C ARG A 197 -4.82 -15.40 8.56
N LYS A 198 -4.48 -14.12 8.51
CA LYS A 198 -5.14 -12.98 9.17
C LYS A 198 -5.18 -11.77 8.21
N LYS A 199 -4.84 -10.58 8.72
CA LYS A 199 -4.77 -9.32 7.96
C LYS A 199 -3.36 -9.03 7.42
N GLU A 200 -2.53 -10.05 7.19
CA GLU A 200 -1.18 -9.87 6.67
C GLU A 200 -1.21 -9.29 5.26
N VAL A 201 -0.29 -8.35 4.98
CA VAL A 201 -0.09 -7.72 3.65
C VAL A 201 -1.44 -7.42 2.97
N SER A 202 -2.08 -6.35 3.42
CA SER A 202 -3.44 -6.00 2.98
C SER A 202 -3.51 -5.64 1.49
N SER A 203 -4.74 -5.56 0.93
CA SER A 203 -4.96 -4.97 -0.41
C SER A 203 -4.38 -3.56 -0.52
N TYR A 204 -4.26 -2.85 0.60
CA TYR A 204 -3.61 -1.55 0.68
C TYR A 204 -2.10 -1.62 0.42
N THR A 205 -1.41 -2.68 0.85
CA THR A 205 0.01 -2.91 0.52
C THR A 205 0.19 -3.10 -0.98
N LEU A 206 -0.63 -3.96 -1.60
CA LEU A 206 -0.60 -4.21 -3.05
C LEU A 206 -0.94 -2.97 -3.87
N LYS A 207 -1.91 -2.18 -3.40
CA LYS A 207 -2.27 -0.89 -3.99
C LYS A 207 -1.05 0.03 -4.09
N ASN A 208 -0.25 0.13 -3.02
CA ASN A 208 0.93 0.97 -2.99
C ASN A 208 2.02 0.51 -3.97
N ILE A 209 2.20 -0.81 -4.16
CA ILE A 209 3.10 -1.33 -5.20
C ILE A 209 2.66 -0.82 -6.57
N VAL A 210 1.37 -0.93 -6.91
CA VAL A 210 0.84 -0.47 -8.22
C VAL A 210 0.99 1.05 -8.39
N LEU A 211 0.74 1.84 -7.35
CA LEU A 211 0.92 3.30 -7.40
C LEU A 211 2.39 3.68 -7.65
N TRP A 212 3.33 3.02 -6.96
CA TRP A 212 4.76 3.23 -7.20
C TRP A 212 5.18 2.80 -8.60
N MET A 213 4.66 1.68 -9.10
CA MET A 213 4.97 1.25 -10.47
C MET A 213 4.41 2.23 -11.50
N ALA A 214 3.21 2.76 -11.29
CA ALA A 214 2.60 3.75 -12.17
C ALA A 214 3.40 5.06 -12.19
N GLU A 215 3.89 5.54 -11.05
CA GLU A 215 4.71 6.77 -10.98
C GLU A 215 6.08 6.58 -11.65
N ASN A 216 6.74 5.43 -11.43
CA ASN A 216 8.14 5.20 -11.82
C ASN A 216 8.35 4.62 -13.23
N ASN A 217 7.29 4.41 -14.01
CA ASN A 217 7.41 3.85 -15.35
C ASN A 217 6.59 4.66 -16.37
N PRO A 218 7.05 4.78 -17.63
CA PRO A 218 6.32 5.50 -18.66
C PRO A 218 4.91 4.95 -18.86
N GLN A 219 3.89 5.80 -18.91
CA GLN A 219 2.50 5.33 -19.04
C GLN A 219 2.26 4.50 -20.29
N ALA A 220 2.96 4.80 -21.40
CA ALA A 220 2.89 4.07 -22.66
C ALA A 220 3.32 2.58 -22.53
N SER A 221 4.12 2.24 -21.52
CA SER A 221 4.57 0.87 -21.26
C SER A 221 3.46 -0.02 -20.66
N PHE A 222 2.39 0.57 -20.11
CA PHE A 222 1.24 -0.12 -19.51
C PHE A 222 0.14 -0.38 -20.55
N HIS A 223 0.40 -1.29 -21.48
CA HIS A 223 -0.56 -1.70 -22.50
C HIS A 223 -1.02 -3.16 -22.31
N LYS A 224 -2.12 -3.57 -22.96
CA LYS A 224 -2.71 -4.92 -22.80
C LYS A 224 -1.70 -6.06 -22.95
N LYS A 225 -0.73 -5.94 -23.86
CA LYS A 225 0.30 -6.97 -24.13
C LYS A 225 1.42 -7.06 -23.07
N SER A 226 1.53 -6.13 -22.13
CA SER A 226 2.58 -6.09 -21.10
C SER A 226 2.07 -6.47 -19.72
N ILE A 227 0.78 -6.81 -19.58
CA ILE A 227 0.19 -7.14 -18.26
C ILE A 227 0.95 -8.25 -17.52
N LEU A 228 1.43 -9.27 -18.24
CA LEU A 228 2.17 -10.38 -17.66
C LEU A 228 3.57 -9.96 -17.17
N GLN A 229 4.24 -9.13 -17.95
CA GLN A 229 5.50 -8.52 -17.56
C GLN A 229 5.31 -7.67 -16.30
N TRP A 230 4.28 -6.83 -16.27
CA TRP A 230 3.99 -6.00 -15.10
C TRP A 230 3.57 -6.82 -13.87
N LEU A 231 2.89 -7.95 -14.08
CA LEU A 231 2.60 -8.89 -13.01
C LEU A 231 3.88 -9.47 -12.41
N HIS A 232 4.81 -9.89 -13.26
CA HIS A 232 6.12 -10.38 -12.82
C HIS A 232 6.88 -9.31 -12.02
N GLU A 233 6.99 -8.08 -12.54
CA GLU A 233 7.65 -6.97 -11.84
C GLU A 233 6.98 -6.63 -10.50
N ALA A 234 5.65 -6.68 -10.43
CA ALA A 234 4.92 -6.42 -9.20
C ALA A 234 5.09 -7.51 -8.15
N LEU A 235 5.16 -8.78 -8.58
CA LEU A 235 5.45 -9.92 -7.72
C LEU A 235 6.89 -9.84 -7.18
N ASP A 236 7.84 -9.46 -8.02
CA ASP A 236 9.22 -9.24 -7.59
C ASP A 236 9.31 -8.08 -6.59
N ALA A 237 8.62 -6.96 -6.85
CA ALA A 237 8.53 -5.84 -5.89
C ALA A 237 7.94 -6.28 -4.54
N LEU A 238 6.89 -7.12 -4.56
CA LEU A 238 6.31 -7.69 -3.35
C LEU A 238 7.30 -8.61 -2.63
N ARG A 239 8.04 -9.45 -3.36
CA ARG A 239 9.09 -10.32 -2.80
C ARG A 239 10.19 -9.49 -2.14
N VAL A 240 10.67 -8.44 -2.80
CA VAL A 240 11.69 -7.53 -2.24
C VAL A 240 11.17 -6.86 -0.96
N ALA A 241 9.92 -6.37 -0.97
CA ALA A 241 9.31 -5.79 0.23
C ALA A 241 9.19 -6.80 1.38
N LEU A 242 8.89 -8.06 1.08
CA LEU A 242 8.86 -9.14 2.07
C LEU A 242 10.26 -9.45 2.62
N ILE A 243 11.29 -9.53 1.79
CA ILE A 243 12.67 -9.82 2.22
C ILE A 243 13.23 -8.68 3.07
N THR A 244 13.11 -7.45 2.57
CA THR A 244 13.66 -6.25 3.21
C THR A 244 12.83 -5.77 4.39
N LEU A 245 11.60 -6.30 4.54
CA LEU A 245 10.60 -5.78 5.47
C LEU A 245 10.35 -4.28 5.28
N GLU A 246 10.44 -3.80 4.04
CA GLU A 246 10.26 -2.40 3.69
C GLU A 246 9.37 -2.21 2.47
N LEU A 247 8.31 -1.42 2.62
CA LEU A 247 7.53 -0.86 1.52
C LEU A 247 7.10 0.57 1.88
N PRO A 248 7.67 1.59 1.24
CA PRO A 248 7.27 2.98 1.42
C PRO A 248 5.79 3.20 1.13
N TYR A 249 5.11 3.93 2.00
CA TYR A 249 3.75 4.38 1.73
C TYR A 249 3.78 5.47 0.65
N TYR A 250 2.95 5.36 -0.38
CA TYR A 250 2.97 6.25 -1.54
C TYR A 250 2.72 7.72 -1.20
N MET A 251 1.90 8.02 -0.19
CA MET A 251 1.64 9.41 0.22
C MET A 251 2.68 9.96 1.19
N ILE A 252 3.30 9.10 2.00
CA ILE A 252 4.34 9.46 2.99
C ILE A 252 5.45 8.41 2.90
N PRO A 253 6.45 8.57 2.01
CA PRO A 253 7.44 7.54 1.73
C PRO A 253 8.23 7.07 2.96
N GLU A 254 8.39 7.92 3.95
CA GLU A 254 9.06 7.60 5.21
C GLU A 254 8.28 6.59 6.08
N ARG A 255 6.98 6.43 5.82
CA ARG A 255 6.15 5.44 6.50
C ARG A 255 6.27 4.08 5.82
N ASN A 256 6.93 3.15 6.49
CA ASN A 256 7.03 1.76 6.06
C ASN A 256 5.73 0.96 6.33
N LEU A 257 5.12 0.40 5.27
CA LEU A 257 3.91 -0.41 5.34
C LEU A 257 4.14 -1.84 5.82
N MET A 258 5.37 -2.36 5.69
CA MET A 258 5.72 -3.71 6.13
C MET A 258 5.91 -3.79 7.66
N ALA A 259 6.26 -2.68 8.30
CA ALA A 259 6.45 -2.58 9.75
C ALA A 259 5.17 -2.94 10.54
N THR A 260 3.99 -2.64 9.99
CA THR A 260 2.69 -2.94 10.62
C THR A 260 1.95 -4.09 9.93
N SER A 261 2.64 -4.87 9.08
CA SER A 261 1.99 -5.90 8.26
C SER A 261 1.42 -7.06 9.07
N GLY A 262 1.88 -7.28 10.31
CA GLY A 262 1.44 -8.40 11.15
C GLY A 262 1.88 -9.78 10.64
N LEU A 263 2.75 -9.81 9.63
CA LEU A 263 3.28 -11.01 9.01
C LEU A 263 4.27 -11.69 9.97
N ASP A 264 3.98 -12.93 10.36
CA ASP A 264 4.92 -13.74 11.12
C ASP A 264 6.04 -14.30 10.22
N ARG A 265 7.13 -14.78 10.84
CA ARG A 265 8.33 -15.24 10.12
C ARG A 265 8.08 -16.48 9.27
N GLU A 266 7.18 -17.38 9.69
CA GLU A 266 6.88 -18.61 8.94
C GLU A 266 6.10 -18.27 7.67
N GLN A 267 5.05 -17.45 7.82
CA GLN A 267 4.23 -16.98 6.72
C GLN A 267 5.04 -16.12 5.74
N GLN A 268 5.93 -15.26 6.25
CA GLN A 268 6.87 -14.48 5.45
C GLN A 268 7.73 -15.39 4.57
N ARG A 269 8.39 -16.41 5.15
CA ARG A 269 9.22 -17.37 4.40
C ARG A 269 8.41 -18.12 3.35
N THR A 270 7.20 -18.56 3.72
CA THR A 270 6.29 -19.29 2.83
C THR A 270 5.91 -18.44 1.63
N TRP A 271 5.56 -17.17 1.84
CA TRP A 271 5.22 -16.24 0.78
C TRP A 271 6.42 -15.91 -0.10
N ILE A 272 7.59 -15.70 0.48
CA ILE A 272 8.82 -15.47 -0.29
C ILE A 272 9.11 -16.67 -1.20
N SER A 273 9.03 -17.90 -0.69
CA SER A 273 9.22 -19.12 -1.50
C SER A 273 8.17 -19.20 -2.60
N THR A 274 6.89 -19.05 -2.24
CA THR A 274 5.78 -19.17 -3.18
C THR A 274 5.89 -18.13 -4.30
N ILE A 275 6.20 -16.88 -3.98
CA ILE A 275 6.40 -15.83 -4.98
C ILE A 275 7.65 -16.11 -5.83
N THR A 276 8.71 -16.67 -5.25
CA THR A 276 9.91 -17.07 -6.00
C THR A 276 9.60 -18.16 -7.03
N ASP A 277 8.84 -19.19 -6.63
CA ASP A 277 8.40 -20.25 -7.54
C ASP A 277 7.52 -19.67 -8.66
N MET A 278 6.62 -18.75 -8.32
CA MET A 278 5.78 -18.04 -9.29
C MET A 278 6.59 -17.22 -10.30
N LEU A 279 7.67 -16.57 -9.85
CA LEU A 279 8.55 -15.81 -10.74
C LEU A 279 9.31 -16.74 -11.68
N HIS A 280 9.81 -17.89 -11.19
CA HIS A 280 10.47 -18.91 -12.02
C HIS A 280 9.52 -19.56 -13.04
N GLU A 281 8.27 -19.82 -12.66
CA GLU A 281 7.26 -20.39 -13.56
C GLU A 281 6.74 -19.41 -14.64
N GLY A 282 6.99 -18.12 -14.43
CA GLY A 282 6.55 -17.06 -15.31
C GLY A 282 5.02 -17.04 -15.48
N PRO A 283 4.49 -16.78 -16.70
CA PRO A 283 3.05 -16.62 -16.93
C PRO A 283 2.16 -17.81 -16.51
N ARG A 284 2.73 -19.02 -16.38
CA ARG A 284 1.99 -20.22 -15.96
C ARG A 284 1.33 -20.05 -14.59
N VAL A 285 1.86 -19.15 -13.76
CA VAL A 285 1.30 -18.79 -12.47
C VAL A 285 -0.19 -18.42 -12.51
N ILE A 286 -0.65 -17.80 -13.61
CA ILE A 286 -2.04 -17.38 -13.78
C ILE A 286 -3.00 -18.58 -13.83
N LEU A 287 -2.51 -19.75 -14.27
CA LEU A 287 -3.30 -20.97 -14.30
C LEU A 287 -3.56 -21.54 -12.90
N ARG A 288 -2.78 -21.13 -11.88
CA ARG A 288 -3.03 -21.50 -10.48
C ARG A 288 -4.24 -20.75 -9.89
N LEU A 289 -4.67 -19.65 -10.50
CA LEU A 289 -5.78 -18.85 -9.99
C LEU A 289 -7.13 -19.55 -10.27
N PRO A 290 -7.86 -20.01 -9.23
CA PRO A 290 -9.10 -20.79 -9.40
C PRO A 290 -10.14 -20.07 -10.24
N LYS A 291 -10.30 -18.76 -10.06
CA LYS A 291 -11.25 -17.95 -10.84
C LYS A 291 -10.89 -17.90 -12.33
N ILE A 292 -9.61 -17.84 -12.66
CA ILE A 292 -9.16 -17.82 -14.06
C ILE A 292 -9.29 -19.22 -14.67
N ARG A 293 -8.91 -20.25 -13.91
CA ARG A 293 -9.12 -21.64 -14.30
C ARG A 293 -10.59 -21.94 -14.57
N GLN A 294 -11.50 -21.48 -13.71
CA GLN A 294 -12.96 -21.63 -13.90
C GLN A 294 -13.46 -20.88 -15.13
N CYS A 295 -13.00 -19.65 -15.38
CA CYS A 295 -13.37 -18.91 -16.60
C CYS A 295 -12.91 -19.64 -17.88
N ILE A 296 -11.70 -20.19 -17.85
CA ILE A 296 -11.13 -20.98 -18.94
C ILE A 296 -11.94 -22.26 -19.19
N VAL A 297 -12.42 -22.93 -18.14
CA VAL A 297 -13.25 -24.15 -18.24
C VAL A 297 -14.67 -23.83 -18.69
N ALA A 298 -15.27 -22.74 -18.21
CA ALA A 298 -16.64 -22.32 -18.52
C ALA A 298 -16.77 -21.73 -19.94
N HIS A 299 -15.70 -21.13 -20.46
CA HIS A 299 -15.62 -20.64 -21.83
C HIS A 299 -14.44 -21.34 -22.55
N PRO A 300 -14.63 -22.59 -22.99
CA PRO A 300 -13.58 -23.35 -23.68
C PRO A 300 -13.46 -22.98 -25.16
N GLU A 301 -14.39 -22.21 -25.73
CA GLU A 301 -14.36 -21.74 -27.13
C GLU A 301 -13.08 -20.96 -27.50
N PRO A 302 -12.62 -19.98 -26.70
CA PRO A 302 -11.28 -19.41 -26.84
C PRO A 302 -10.21 -20.50 -26.87
N LEU A 303 -10.23 -21.45 -25.91
CA LEU A 303 -9.26 -22.54 -25.87
C LEU A 303 -9.35 -23.49 -27.07
N ARG A 304 -10.53 -23.74 -27.66
CA ARG A 304 -10.70 -24.58 -28.85
C ARG A 304 -10.10 -23.92 -30.08
N TRP A 305 -10.28 -22.61 -30.22
CA TRP A 305 -9.59 -21.78 -31.22
C TRP A 305 -8.06 -21.80 -31.00
N TYR A 306 -7.61 -21.69 -29.74
CA TYR A 306 -6.19 -21.81 -29.36
C TYR A 306 -5.64 -23.27 -29.40
N SER A 307 -6.49 -24.30 -29.41
CA SER A 307 -6.07 -25.72 -29.34
C SER A 307 -5.72 -26.34 -30.69
N GLY A 308 -6.19 -25.73 -31.78
CA GLY A 308 -5.75 -26.05 -33.15
C GLY A 308 -4.31 -25.58 -33.44
N ARG A 309 -3.74 -24.77 -32.54
CA ARG A 309 -2.34 -24.31 -32.54
C ARG A 309 -1.78 -24.39 -31.12
N ARG A 310 -1.72 -25.63 -30.61
CA ARG A 310 -0.89 -25.94 -29.44
C ARG A 310 0.49 -25.31 -29.65
N ILE A 311 0.92 -24.50 -28.68
CA ILE A 311 2.01 -23.51 -28.69
C ILE A 311 1.54 -22.06 -28.98
N GLU A 312 0.28 -21.63 -28.80
CA GLU A 312 -0.04 -20.18 -28.98
C GLU A 312 0.26 -19.24 -27.78
N LEU A 313 0.43 -19.75 -26.56
CA LEU A 313 0.98 -18.94 -25.45
C LEU A 313 2.51 -18.80 -25.53
N GLU A 314 3.20 -19.80 -26.07
CA GLU A 314 4.64 -19.75 -26.39
C GLU A 314 4.93 -19.05 -27.73
N LEU A 315 4.04 -19.13 -28.74
CA LEU A 315 4.16 -18.40 -30.01
C LEU A 315 3.87 -16.90 -29.86
N LEU A 316 2.96 -16.45 -28.99
CA LEU A 316 2.81 -15.01 -28.70
C LEU A 316 4.05 -14.44 -27.99
N TRP A 317 4.79 -15.28 -27.28
CA TRP A 317 6.06 -14.95 -26.63
C TRP A 317 7.23 -14.97 -27.63
N LEU A 318 7.29 -15.94 -28.55
CA LEU A 318 8.34 -16.06 -29.59
C LEU A 318 8.14 -15.13 -30.81
N MET A 319 6.90 -14.80 -31.20
CA MET A 319 6.62 -13.92 -32.35
C MET A 319 6.96 -12.44 -32.13
N ARG A 320 7.21 -12.02 -30.88
CA ARG A 320 7.67 -10.64 -30.58
C ARG A 320 9.19 -10.48 -30.71
N MET A 321 9.95 -11.58 -30.81
CA MET A 321 11.41 -11.58 -30.98
C MET A 321 11.84 -12.01 -32.40
N ASN A 322 11.39 -11.32 -33.47
CA ASN A 322 12.23 -11.05 -34.66
C ASN A 322 11.49 -10.24 -35.76
N ARG A 323 11.70 -8.92 -35.81
CA ARG A 323 12.64 -8.25 -36.74
C ARG A 323 12.34 -6.75 -36.82
N GLN A 324 13.33 -5.99 -36.35
CA GLN A 324 13.74 -4.64 -36.74
C GLN A 324 12.68 -3.56 -36.98
N VAL A 325 12.64 -2.59 -36.06
CA VAL A 325 12.86 -1.18 -36.41
C VAL A 325 13.78 -0.56 -35.35
N ILE A 326 14.92 -0.07 -35.84
CA ILE A 326 15.87 0.82 -35.17
C ILE A 326 15.17 2.17 -34.98
N CYS A 327 15.26 2.76 -33.79
CA CYS A 327 15.49 4.20 -33.64
C CYS A 327 16.33 4.38 -32.37
N SER A 328 17.57 4.79 -32.60
CA SER A 328 18.36 5.59 -31.68
C SER A 328 17.57 6.83 -31.26
N ASP A 329 17.72 7.27 -30.02
CA ASP A 329 18.50 8.49 -29.78
C ASP A 329 18.76 8.66 -28.28
N GLU A 330 19.99 9.09 -28.01
CA GLU A 330 20.53 9.49 -26.73
C GLU A 330 19.95 10.84 -26.29
N ASN A 331 20.00 11.05 -24.97
CA ASN A 331 20.12 12.31 -24.23
C ASN A 331 19.00 12.58 -23.21
N GLY A 332 19.40 12.81 -21.96
CA GLY A 332 18.63 13.59 -21.01
C GLY A 332 18.53 13.01 -19.60
N GLU A 333 19.54 13.32 -18.78
CA GLU A 333 19.53 13.50 -17.32
C GLU A 333 18.67 12.61 -16.40
N VAL A 334 19.37 11.90 -15.51
CA VAL A 334 18.82 11.21 -14.35
C VAL A 334 18.65 12.23 -13.21
N ASP A 335 17.42 12.45 -12.73
CA ASP A 335 17.16 13.36 -11.62
C ASP A 335 16.24 12.79 -10.52
N GLY A 336 16.66 13.02 -9.27
CA GLY A 336 15.85 13.20 -8.05
C GLY A 336 14.97 12.07 -7.49
N THR A 337 13.96 11.60 -8.20
CA THR A 337 12.90 10.72 -7.67
C THR A 337 13.11 9.23 -7.89
N ASP A 338 14.14 8.90 -8.65
CA ASP A 338 14.59 7.54 -8.94
C ASP A 338 15.02 6.79 -7.66
N ALA A 339 15.35 7.50 -6.57
CA ALA A 339 16.03 6.93 -5.41
C ALA A 339 15.28 5.79 -4.69
N ILE A 340 13.94 5.79 -4.58
CA ILE A 340 13.22 4.76 -3.82
C ILE A 340 13.01 3.49 -4.64
N TRP A 341 12.57 3.62 -5.90
CA TRP A 341 12.42 2.47 -6.79
C TRP A 341 13.78 1.94 -7.23
N GLN A 342 14.78 2.81 -7.43
CA GLN A 342 16.17 2.37 -7.56
C GLN A 342 16.72 1.84 -6.26
N ALA A 343 16.32 2.30 -5.06
CA ALA A 343 16.73 1.65 -3.82
C ALA A 343 16.09 0.26 -3.70
N LEU A 344 14.85 0.07 -4.13
CA LEU A 344 14.22 -1.25 -4.20
C LEU A 344 14.87 -2.13 -5.27
N LYS A 345 15.23 -1.58 -6.45
CA LYS A 345 15.99 -2.30 -7.51
C LYS A 345 17.45 -2.56 -7.13
N ARG A 346 18.12 -1.64 -6.44
CA ARG A 346 19.49 -1.77 -5.91
C ARG A 346 19.49 -2.79 -4.78
N ARG A 347 18.58 -2.69 -3.81
CA ARG A 347 18.40 -3.71 -2.77
C ARG A 347 18.01 -5.06 -3.35
N ARG A 348 17.19 -5.11 -4.40
CA ARG A 348 16.95 -6.34 -5.18
C ARG A 348 18.26 -6.90 -5.71
N ASN A 349 19.07 -6.07 -6.38
CA ASN A 349 20.35 -6.50 -6.92
C ASN A 349 21.33 -6.93 -5.81
N GLU A 350 21.40 -6.21 -4.69
CA GLU A 350 22.22 -6.54 -3.51
C GLU A 350 21.79 -7.87 -2.88
N VAL A 351 20.49 -8.09 -2.69
CA VAL A 351 19.94 -9.36 -2.16
C VAL A 351 20.21 -10.51 -3.13
N LEU A 352 20.04 -10.32 -4.44
CA LEU A 352 20.40 -11.34 -5.44
C LEU A 352 21.89 -11.66 -5.42
N THR A 353 22.74 -10.65 -5.21
CA THR A 353 24.20 -10.82 -5.11
C THR A 353 24.60 -11.53 -3.81
N ASP A 354 23.94 -11.22 -2.68
CA ASP A 354 24.21 -11.82 -1.38
C ASP A 354 23.68 -13.27 -1.28
N VAL A 355 22.53 -13.57 -1.88
CA VAL A 355 22.04 -14.94 -2.06
C VAL A 355 22.95 -15.73 -2.99
N GLY A 356 23.40 -15.13 -4.10
CA GLY A 356 24.39 -15.72 -5.01
C GLY A 356 25.72 -16.01 -4.31
N MET A 357 26.24 -15.08 -3.49
CA MET A 357 27.47 -15.28 -2.72
C MET A 357 27.33 -16.33 -1.63
N ARG A 358 26.18 -16.42 -0.95
CA ARG A 358 25.92 -17.50 0.03
C ARG A 358 25.85 -18.87 -0.63
N MET A 359 25.22 -18.98 -1.81
CA MET A 359 25.20 -20.22 -2.58
C MET A 359 26.60 -20.62 -3.10
N ILE A 360 27.46 -19.65 -3.45
CA ILE A 360 28.87 -19.90 -3.83
C ILE A 360 29.71 -20.33 -2.62
N MET A 361 29.49 -19.72 -1.45
CA MET A 361 30.21 -20.04 -0.22
C MET A 361 29.78 -21.40 0.37
N GLU A 362 28.50 -21.75 0.28
CA GLU A 362 27.97 -23.06 0.68
C GLU A 362 28.28 -24.17 -0.37
N GLY A 363 28.52 -23.78 -1.62
CA GLY A 363 28.88 -24.68 -2.73
C GLY A 363 30.36 -25.10 -2.80
N SER A 364 31.22 -24.63 -1.90
CA SER A 364 32.68 -24.93 -1.92
C SER A 364 33.06 -26.36 -1.48
N ARG A 365 32.14 -27.32 -1.57
CA ARG A 365 32.43 -28.76 -1.41
C ARG A 365 31.66 -29.61 -2.43
N VAL A 366 31.89 -29.38 -3.72
CA VAL A 366 31.50 -30.38 -4.73
C VAL A 366 32.61 -30.49 -5.78
N THR A 367 33.06 -31.73 -6.00
CA THR A 367 34.16 -32.11 -6.88
C THR A 367 33.81 -31.97 -8.37
N ASN A 368 34.84 -31.98 -9.21
CA ASN A 368 34.91 -31.67 -10.65
C ASN A 368 33.94 -32.36 -11.64
N ALA A 369 32.82 -32.94 -11.22
CA ALA A 369 31.83 -33.55 -12.11
C ALA A 369 30.65 -32.62 -12.47
N ASP A 370 30.38 -31.56 -11.68
CA ASP A 370 29.18 -30.71 -11.86
C ASP A 370 29.43 -29.39 -12.60
N ALA A 371 30.62 -29.20 -13.17
CA ALA A 371 31.00 -27.95 -13.86
C ALA A 371 30.28 -27.71 -15.21
N MET A 372 29.31 -28.55 -15.59
CA MET A 372 28.59 -28.42 -16.86
C MET A 372 27.28 -27.61 -16.78
N ASP A 373 26.73 -27.37 -15.59
CA ASP A 373 25.43 -26.66 -15.43
C ASP A 373 25.53 -25.15 -15.19
N VAL A 374 26.74 -24.58 -15.07
CA VAL A 374 26.93 -23.16 -14.75
C VAL A 374 26.81 -22.22 -15.98
N ARG A 375 26.60 -22.76 -17.19
CA ARG A 375 26.52 -21.94 -18.42
C ARG A 375 25.11 -21.52 -18.86
N ILE A 376 24.05 -21.84 -18.12
CA ILE A 376 22.65 -21.57 -18.54
C ILE A 376 21.97 -20.42 -17.74
N LEU A 377 22.68 -19.73 -16.83
CA LEU A 377 22.08 -18.70 -15.96
C LEU A 377 22.84 -17.36 -15.92
N MET A 378 23.47 -16.95 -17.02
CA MET A 378 23.64 -15.52 -17.36
C MET A 378 22.68 -15.18 -18.47
#